data_AF-A0A820QKW2-F1
#
_entry.id   AF-A0A820QKW2-F1
#
_cell.length_a   1.000
_cell.length_b   1.000
_cell.length_c   1.000
_cell.angle_alpha   90.00
_cell.angle_beta   90.00
_cell.angle_gamma   90.00
#
_symmetry.space_group_name_H-M   'P 1'
#
loop_
_entity.id
_entity.type
_entity.pdbx_description
1 polymer ?
#
loop_
_entity_poly.entity_id
_entity_poly.type
_entity_poly.pdbx_seq_one_letter_code
_entity_poly.pdbx_strand_id
1 'polypeptide(L)' 'MTEHIDNDRLSNDLRYRFEYLSKVLNFTLDDISLLNAFAPILFPRIPVIADTVYRKLFSFDITKHYFLINN' A
#
# COMPACT_ATOMS: atom_id res chain seq x y z
N MET A 1 14.21 14.29 -20.42
CA MET A 1 14.04 15.55 -19.65
C MET A 1 13.81 15.15 -18.20
N THR A 2 14.45 15.82 -17.24
CA THR A 2 14.30 15.52 -15.81
C THR A 2 13.16 16.35 -15.24
N GLU A 3 12.20 15.69 -14.56
CA GLU A 3 11.14 16.38 -13.81
C GLU A 3 11.71 16.89 -12.48
N HIS A 4 11.47 18.15 -12.14
CA HIS A 4 11.81 18.69 -10.82
C HIS A 4 10.72 18.31 -9.81
N ILE A 5 11.15 17.78 -8.66
CA ILE A 5 10.27 17.43 -7.54
C ILE A 5 10.55 18.34 -6.35
N ASP A 6 9.51 18.96 -5.83
CA ASP A 6 9.56 19.80 -4.64
C ASP A 6 9.48 18.92 -3.39
N ASN A 7 10.54 18.97 -2.56
CA ASN A 7 10.66 18.11 -1.37
C ASN A 7 9.68 18.49 -0.25
N ASP A 8 9.40 19.79 -0.08
CA ASP A 8 8.49 20.27 0.96
C ASP A 8 7.06 19.84 0.62
N ARG A 9 6.67 20.02 -0.65
CA ARG A 9 5.38 19.53 -1.15
C ARG A 9 5.28 18.01 -1.10
N LEU A 10 6.34 17.28 -1.44
CA LEU A 10 6.34 15.82 -1.34
C LEU A 10 6.06 15.32 0.09
N SER A 11 6.50 16.08 1.09
CA SER A 11 6.32 15.74 2.50
C SER A 11 4.95 16.15 3.04
N ASN A 12 4.46 17.32 2.62
CA ASN A 12 3.32 18.01 3.25
C ASN A 12 2.04 18.06 2.40
N ASP A 13 2.11 17.81 1.09
CA ASP A 13 0.97 17.79 0.18
C ASP A 13 0.67 16.33 -0.26
N LEU A 14 -0.40 15.77 0.32
CA LEU A 14 -0.84 14.41 0.04
C LEU A 14 -1.12 14.19 -1.45
N ARG A 15 -1.76 15.17 -2.12
CA ARG A 15 -2.14 15.02 -3.51
C ARG A 15 -0.91 15.05 -4.40
N TYR A 16 0.03 15.96 -4.14
CA TYR A 16 1.30 16.02 -4.84
C TYR A 16 2.11 14.73 -4.69
N ARG A 17 2.19 14.18 -3.47
CA ARG A 17 2.87 12.91 -3.21
C ARG A 17 2.19 11.74 -3.93
N PHE A 18 0.87 11.70 -3.94
CA PHE A 18 0.12 10.68 -4.66
C PHE A 18 0.42 10.76 -6.17
N GLU A 19 0.31 11.93 -6.77
CA GLU A 19 0.57 12.12 -8.20
C GLU A 19 2.00 11.75 -8.60
N TYR A 20 2.99 12.17 -7.81
CA TYR A 20 4.38 11.77 -8.00
C TYR A 20 4.54 10.25 -7.97
N LEU A 21 4.03 9.58 -6.93
CA LEU A 21 4.14 8.12 -6.80
C LEU A 21 3.38 7.38 -7.91
N SER A 22 2.20 7.86 -8.31
CA SER A 22 1.45 7.28 -9.43
C SER A 22 2.24 7.36 -10.73
N LYS A 23 2.91 8.48 -11.01
CA LYS A 23 3.81 8.59 -12.18
C LYS A 23 4.99 7.63 -12.08
N VAL A 24 5.66 7.58 -10.93
CA VAL A 24 6.83 6.71 -10.70
C VAL A 24 6.50 5.23 -10.89
N LEU A 25 5.34 4.79 -10.39
CA LEU A 25 4.88 3.41 -10.49
C LEU A 25 4.18 3.11 -11.82
N ASN A 26 4.01 4.11 -12.70
CA ASN A 26 3.15 4.04 -13.87
C ASN A 26 1.76 3.49 -13.54
N PHE A 27 1.18 3.97 -12.43
CA PHE A 27 -0.16 3.62 -11.98
C PHE A 27 -1.19 4.44 -12.75
N THR A 28 -1.97 3.78 -13.59
CA THR A 28 -2.86 4.38 -14.59
C THR A 28 -4.33 4.13 -14.27
N LEU A 29 -5.21 4.72 -15.10
CA LEU A 29 -6.65 4.43 -15.03
C LEU A 29 -6.99 2.97 -15.35
N ASP A 30 -6.16 2.30 -16.16
CA ASP A 30 -6.36 0.90 -16.49
C ASP A 30 -6.11 0.01 -15.26
N ASP A 31 -5.09 0.32 -14.46
CA ASP A 31 -4.82 -0.36 -13.19
C ASP A 31 -5.97 -0.20 -12.21
N ILE A 32 -6.52 1.01 -12.11
CA ILE A 32 -7.70 1.29 -11.27
C ILE A 32 -8.89 0.45 -11.74
N SER A 33 -9.12 0.40 -13.04
CA SER A 33 -10.24 -0.34 -13.64
C SER A 33 -10.11 -1.85 -13.38
N LEU A 34 -8.90 -2.39 -13.55
CA LEU A 34 -8.59 -3.79 -13.30
C LEU A 34 -8.70 -4.15 -11.82
N LEU A 35 -8.20 -3.30 -10.91
CA LEU A 35 -8.32 -3.50 -9.47
C LEU A 35 -9.78 -3.50 -9.01
N ASN A 36 -10.61 -2.58 -9.54
CA ASN A 36 -12.04 -2.55 -9.25
C ASN A 36 -12.77 -3.78 -9.80
N ALA A 37 -12.41 -4.25 -11.00
CA ALA A 37 -12.96 -5.47 -11.58
C ALA A 37 -12.54 -6.73 -10.78
N PHE A 38 -11.35 -6.73 -10.20
CA PHE A 38 -10.85 -7.84 -9.37
C PHE A 38 -11.40 -7.82 -7.94
N ALA A 39 -11.86 -6.66 -7.45
CA ALA A 39 -12.31 -6.49 -6.07
C ALA A 39 -13.36 -7.53 -5.61
N PRO A 40 -14.41 -7.87 -6.38
CA PRO A 40 -15.38 -8.90 -5.98
C PRO A 40 -14.77 -10.29 -5.73
N ILE A 41 -13.67 -10.61 -6.41
CA ILE A 41 -12.96 -11.89 -6.25
C ILE A 41 -12.07 -11.85 -5.00
N LEU A 42 -11.44 -10.71 -4.76
CA LEU A 42 -10.51 -10.51 -3.64
C LEU A 42 -11.24 -10.38 -2.30
N PHE A 43 -12.35 -9.62 -2.25
CA PHE A 43 -13.07 -9.31 -1.01
C PHE A 43 -13.35 -10.51 -0.10
N PRO A 44 -13.95 -11.63 -0.57
CA PRO A 44 -14.22 -12.78 0.29
C PRO A 44 -12.95 -13.48 0.80
N ARG A 45 -11.79 -13.22 0.19
CA ARG A 45 -10.50 -13.84 0.53
C ARG A 45 -9.67 -12.99 1.49
N ILE A 46 -9.99 -11.70 1.67
CA ILE A 46 -9.27 -10.78 2.55
C ILE A 46 -9.03 -11.36 3.95
N PRO A 47 -10.02 -11.97 4.64
CA PRO A 47 -9.79 -12.49 5.98
C PRO A 47 -8.70 -13.57 6.03
N VAL A 48 -8.70 -14.51 5.07
CA VAL A 48 -7.71 -15.60 5.02
C VAL A 48 -6.32 -15.08 4.64
N ILE A 49 -6.25 -14.13 3.71
CA ILE A 49 -4.97 -13.50 3.33
C ILE A 49 -4.38 -12.77 4.53
N ALA A 50 -5.20 -11.97 5.24
CA ALA A 50 -4.76 -11.25 6.43
C ALA A 50 -4.27 -12.21 7.53
N ASP A 51 -5.05 -13.24 7.87
CA ASP A 51 -4.65 -14.26 8.86
C ASP A 51 -3.32 -14.93 8.47
N THR A 52 -3.14 -15.28 7.20
CA THR A 52 -1.91 -15.90 6.68
C THR A 52 -0.71 -14.96 6.85
N VAL A 53 -0.86 -13.67 6.52
CA VAL A 53 0.20 -12.67 6.69
C VAL A 53 0.53 -12.48 8.17
N TYR A 54 -0.47 -12.36 9.04
CA TYR A 54 -0.25 -12.21 10.48
C TYR A 54 0.43 -13.42 11.09
N ARG A 55 0.04 -14.65 10.73
CA ARG A 55 0.75 -15.87 11.16
C ARG A 55 2.22 -15.83 10.76
N LYS A 56 2.53 -15.38 9.55
CA LYS A 56 3.92 -15.26 9.07
C LYS A 56 4.68 -14.15 9.81
N LEU A 57 4.07 -13.01 10.05
CA LEU A 57 4.69 -11.94 10.84
C LEU A 57 4.88 -12.37 12.30
N PHE A 58 3.99 -13.19 12.85
CA PHE A 58 4.10 -13.64 14.25
C PHE A 58 5.04 -14.83 14.41
N SER A 59 5.53 -15.42 13.32
CA SER A 59 6.55 -16.48 13.37
C SER A 59 7.95 -15.94 13.67
N PHE A 60 8.16 -14.62 13.64
CA PHE A 60 9.41 -13.98 14.04
C PHE A 60 9.15 -12.98 15.17
N ASP A 61 9.99 -13.03 16.18
CA ASP A 61 9.91 -12.18 17.37
C ASP A 61 10.01 -10.69 17.03
N ILE A 62 10.96 -10.31 16.16
CA ILE A 62 11.19 -8.92 15.75
C ILE A 62 9.97 -8.30 15.07
N THR A 63 9.25 -9.06 14.23
CA THR A 63 8.03 -8.58 13.56
C THR A 63 6.82 -8.66 14.48
N LYS A 64 6.74 -9.67 15.35
CA LYS A 64 5.66 -9.80 16.34
C LYS A 64 5.66 -8.66 17.35
N HIS A 65 6.83 -8.20 17.79
CA HIS A 65 6.96 -7.17 18.83
C HIS A 65 6.14 -5.90 18.55
N TYR A 66 6.11 -5.44 17.29
CA TYR A 66 5.34 -4.26 16.89
C TYR A 66 3.82 -4.39 17.07
N PHE A 67 3.28 -5.61 17.18
CA PHE A 67 1.85 -5.86 17.39
C PHE A 67 1.47 -6.03 18.87
N LEU A 68 2.46 -6.17 19.76
CA LEU A 68 2.26 -6.37 21.19
C LEU A 68 2.24 -5.06 21.99
N ILE A 69 2.59 -3.93 21.37
CA ILE A 69 2.75 -2.61 22.02
C ILE A 69 1.38 -1.96 22.37
N ASN A 70 0.25 -2.58 22.02
CA ASN A 70 -1.08 -2.06 22.35
C ASN A 70 -1.75 -2.82 23.51
N ASN A 71 -1.13 -2.82 24.70
CA ASN A 71 -1.78 -3.09 25.99
C ASN A 71 -1.33 -2.09 27.04
#